data_AF-A0A813IL14-F1
#
_entry.id   AF-A0A813IL14-F1
#
_cell.length_a   1.000
_cell.length_b   1.000
_cell.length_c   1.000
_cell.angle_alpha   90.00
_cell.angle_beta   90.00
_cell.angle_gamma   90.00
#
_symmetry.space_group_name_H-M   'P 1'
#
loop_
_entity.id
_entity.type
_entity.pdbx_description
1 polymer ?
#
loop_
_entity_poly.entity_id
_entity_poly.type
_entity_poly.pdbx_seq_one_letter_code
_entity_poly.pdbx_strand_id
1 'polypeptide(L)'
;VVAATTALSSSTLLPSEFGLPDDVCIAALEPPEARFRWEEQHRLEVDQVLFNFWHEASGFGIVTEEAEAIQRAALQAAPAEAVERSSEVSSASWSDPWKASTYGEVTVLGLRQLGRALGLDESNGSTGLTFMDLGSGVGKVAAQAFLEWPRVTRAIGVELSRSRAATARKVWSEVLTSGEARRLRASLAEAVTTELGQTEYSMDDVDAAL
;
A
#
# COMPACT_ATOMS: atom_id res chain seq x y z
N VAL A 1 32.96 -19.94 -4.12
CA VAL A 1 32.17 -19.17 -5.09
C VAL A 1 32.18 -17.73 -4.62
N VAL A 2 32.88 -16.87 -5.35
CA VAL A 2 33.13 -15.46 -4.97
C VAL A 2 31.93 -14.64 -5.43
N ALA A 3 31.17 -14.07 -4.49
CA ALA A 3 30.11 -13.11 -4.80
C ALA A 3 30.76 -11.72 -4.94
N ALA A 4 30.83 -11.23 -6.17
CA ALA A 4 31.20 -9.86 -6.45
C ALA A 4 29.95 -8.99 -6.33
N THR A 5 29.88 -8.18 -5.26
CA THR A 5 28.84 -7.17 -5.08
C THR A 5 29.31 -5.89 -5.76
N THR A 6 28.92 -5.71 -7.02
CA THR A 6 29.13 -4.46 -7.75
C THR A 6 28.06 -3.46 -7.29
N ALA A 7 28.45 -2.46 -6.51
CA ALA A 7 27.58 -1.32 -6.20
C ALA A 7 27.30 -0.55 -7.50
N LEU A 8 26.04 -0.57 -7.94
CA LEU A 8 25.57 0.27 -9.03
C LEU A 8 25.41 1.70 -8.50
N SER A 9 26.08 2.65 -9.17
CA SER A 9 25.98 4.07 -8.90
C SER A 9 24.54 4.55 -9.17
N SER A 10 23.80 4.83 -8.10
CA SER A 10 22.44 5.36 -8.07
C SER A 10 22.40 6.83 -8.54
N SER A 11 22.48 7.04 -9.85
CA SER A 11 22.15 8.35 -10.42
C SER A 11 21.66 8.16 -11.86
N THR A 12 20.53 8.77 -12.19
CA THR A 12 19.81 8.80 -13.48
C THR A 12 18.86 7.63 -13.76
N LEU A 13 17.67 7.65 -13.13
CA LEU A 13 16.53 6.81 -13.52
C LEU A 13 15.42 7.56 -14.28
N LEU A 14 15.58 8.85 -14.58
CA LEU A 14 14.68 9.55 -15.48
C LEU A 14 15.48 10.29 -16.56
N PRO A 15 15.15 10.10 -17.86
CA PRO A 15 15.73 10.91 -18.92
C PRO A 15 15.54 12.39 -18.62
N SER A 16 16.57 13.22 -18.84
CA SER A 16 16.51 14.68 -18.69
C SER A 16 15.45 15.36 -19.59
N GLU A 17 14.82 14.58 -20.46
CA GLU A 17 13.86 14.97 -21.48
C GLU A 17 12.45 15.25 -20.92
N PHE A 18 12.15 14.83 -19.68
CA PHE A 18 10.82 15.04 -19.09
C PHE A 18 10.57 16.42 -18.48
N GLY A 19 11.55 17.33 -18.50
CA GLY A 19 11.35 18.75 -18.16
C GLY A 19 10.47 18.97 -16.93
N LEU A 20 10.70 18.21 -15.87
CA LEU A 20 9.94 18.35 -14.63
C LEU A 20 10.16 19.77 -14.12
N PRO A 21 9.10 20.49 -13.74
CA PRO A 21 9.27 21.85 -13.26
C PRO A 21 10.16 21.85 -12.01
N ASP A 22 10.95 22.92 -11.84
CA ASP A 22 12.02 23.04 -10.83
C ASP A 22 11.53 22.85 -9.37
N ASP A 23 10.22 22.80 -9.16
CA ASP A 23 9.55 22.57 -7.88
C ASP A 23 9.21 21.09 -7.61
N VAL A 24 9.44 20.17 -8.57
CA VAL A 24 9.17 18.74 -8.40
C VAL A 24 10.44 18.01 -7.97
N CYS A 25 10.56 17.79 -6.66
CA CYS A 25 11.60 16.93 -6.10
C CYS A 25 11.22 15.46 -6.27
N ILE A 26 11.94 14.73 -7.10
CA ILE A 26 11.87 13.26 -7.17
C ILE A 26 13.05 12.69 -6.39
N ALA A 27 12.80 12.31 -5.14
CA ALA A 27 13.76 11.49 -4.41
C ALA A 27 13.72 10.07 -4.97
N ALA A 28 14.88 9.52 -5.35
CA ALA A 28 14.99 8.09 -5.60
C ALA A 28 14.69 7.36 -4.28
N LEU A 29 13.54 6.70 -4.24
CA LEU A 29 13.06 5.99 -3.07
C LEU A 29 13.58 4.56 -3.17
N GLU A 30 14.49 4.18 -2.27
CA GLU A 30 15.00 2.81 -2.20
C GLU A 30 14.01 1.92 -1.41
N PRO A 31 13.78 0.66 -1.84
CA PRO A 31 12.99 -0.27 -1.06
C PRO A 31 13.64 -0.50 0.31
N PRO A 32 12.86 -0.53 1.40
CA PRO A 32 13.41 -0.89 2.70
C PRO A 32 13.96 -2.32 2.61
N GLU A 33 15.20 -2.53 3.07
CA GLU A 33 15.83 -3.85 3.06
C GLU A 33 14.92 -4.86 3.80
N ALA A 34 14.74 -6.03 3.18
CA ALA A 34 14.10 -7.15 3.84
C ALA A 34 14.95 -7.58 5.03
N ARG A 35 14.31 -7.83 6.17
CA ARG A 35 14.98 -8.26 7.41
C ARG A 35 15.41 -9.72 7.32
N PHE A 36 14.65 -10.51 6.56
CA PHE A 36 14.86 -11.94 6.39
C PHE A 36 14.80 -12.34 4.91
N ARG A 37 15.46 -13.44 4.55
CA ARG A 37 15.41 -13.96 3.16
C ARG A 37 14.00 -14.39 2.75
N TRP A 38 13.24 -14.97 3.67
CA TRP A 38 11.86 -15.37 3.39
C TRP A 38 10.96 -14.14 3.16
N GLU A 39 11.27 -13.00 3.79
CA GLU A 39 10.50 -11.77 3.62
C GLU A 39 10.64 -11.24 2.19
N GLU A 40 11.85 -11.23 1.64
CA GLU A 40 12.09 -10.84 0.25
C GLU A 40 11.33 -11.74 -0.73
N GLN A 41 11.41 -13.06 -0.53
CA GLN A 41 10.66 -14.01 -1.35
C GLN A 41 9.13 -13.77 -1.24
N HIS A 42 8.62 -13.56 -0.03
CA HIS A 42 7.21 -13.26 0.21
C HIS A 42 6.77 -11.98 -0.49
N ARG A 43 7.59 -10.92 -0.45
CA ARG A 43 7.34 -9.66 -1.16
C ARG A 43 7.21 -9.86 -2.67
N LEU A 44 8.09 -10.67 -3.27
CA LEU A 44 8.02 -11.00 -4.70
C LEU A 44 6.71 -11.75 -5.04
N GLU A 45 6.28 -12.66 -4.18
CA GLU A 45 5.02 -13.39 -4.40
C GLU A 45 3.80 -12.49 -4.23
N VAL A 46 3.81 -11.57 -3.26
CA VAL A 46 2.79 -10.53 -3.13
C VAL A 46 2.75 -9.67 -4.38
N ASP A 47 3.90 -9.21 -4.89
CA ASP A 47 3.98 -8.40 -6.10
C ASP A 47 3.42 -9.14 -7.32
N GLN A 48 3.71 -10.43 -7.43
CA GLN A 48 3.17 -11.26 -8.49
C GLN A 48 1.63 -11.39 -8.41
N VAL A 49 1.07 -11.56 -7.21
CA VAL A 49 -0.39 -11.59 -7.01
C VAL A 49 -1.00 -10.23 -7.36
N LEU A 50 -0.41 -9.13 -6.88
CA LEU A 50 -0.91 -7.80 -7.21
C LEU A 50 -0.84 -7.53 -8.72
N PHE A 51 0.23 -7.94 -9.40
CA PHE A 51 0.34 -7.84 -10.84
C PHE A 51 -0.76 -8.67 -11.54
N ASN A 52 -0.88 -9.95 -11.22
CA ASN A 52 -1.83 -10.85 -11.88
C ASN A 52 -3.28 -10.37 -11.77
N PHE A 53 -3.68 -9.86 -10.60
CA PHE A 53 -5.08 -9.51 -10.33
C PHE A 53 -5.40 -8.03 -10.55
N TRP A 54 -4.44 -7.10 -10.36
CA TRP A 54 -4.70 -5.65 -10.50
C TRP A 54 -4.15 -5.02 -11.78
N HIS A 55 -3.36 -5.69 -12.62
CA HIS A 55 -2.79 -5.05 -13.81
C HIS A 55 -3.85 -4.48 -14.79
N GLU A 56 -5.00 -5.14 -14.93
CA GLU A 56 -6.12 -4.65 -15.74
C GLU A 56 -7.12 -3.78 -14.95
N ALA A 57 -7.03 -3.79 -13.62
CA ALA A 57 -7.92 -3.05 -12.74
C ALA A 57 -7.46 -1.59 -12.62
N SER A 58 -7.57 -0.83 -13.71
CA SER A 58 -7.27 0.60 -13.63
C SER A 58 -8.28 1.32 -12.72
N GLY A 59 -7.78 2.04 -11.72
CA GLY A 59 -8.58 2.92 -10.86
C GLY A 59 -8.71 4.34 -11.41
N PHE A 60 -8.17 4.58 -12.61
CA PHE A 60 -8.16 5.88 -13.26
C PHE A 60 -9.53 6.20 -13.85
N GLY A 61 -10.12 7.28 -13.35
CA GLY A 61 -11.42 7.75 -13.81
C GLY A 61 -12.55 7.42 -12.84
N ILE A 62 -13.35 8.43 -12.58
CA ILE A 62 -14.68 8.31 -11.98
C ILE A 62 -15.61 8.85 -13.05
N VAL A 63 -16.71 8.15 -13.33
CA VAL A 63 -17.71 8.67 -14.28
C VAL A 63 -18.26 9.99 -13.74
N THR A 64 -18.51 10.97 -14.62
CA THR A 64 -18.89 12.34 -14.22
C THR A 64 -20.07 12.36 -13.27
N GLU A 65 -21.09 11.53 -13.53
CA GLU A 65 -22.29 11.42 -12.71
C GLU A 65 -21.98 10.93 -11.29
N GLU A 66 -20.98 10.07 -11.15
CA GLU A 66 -20.54 9.54 -9.86
C GLU A 66 -19.74 10.58 -9.09
N ALA A 67 -18.87 11.34 -9.77
CA ALA A 67 -18.16 12.46 -9.17
C ALA A 67 -19.13 13.53 -8.63
N GLU A 68 -20.14 13.88 -9.41
CA GLU A 68 -21.20 14.82 -8.99
C GLU A 68 -22.01 14.29 -7.81
N ALA A 69 -22.34 12.99 -7.79
CA ALA A 69 -23.07 12.37 -6.68
C ALA A 69 -22.25 12.39 -5.39
N ILE A 70 -20.95 12.09 -5.47
CA ILE A 70 -20.03 12.16 -4.33
C ILE A 70 -19.94 13.60 -3.80
N GLN A 71 -19.79 14.58 -4.69
CA GLN A 71 -19.73 15.98 -4.31
C GLN A 71 -21.03 16.43 -3.61
N ARG A 72 -22.19 16.05 -4.15
CA ARG A 72 -23.49 16.39 -3.56
C ARG A 72 -23.65 15.80 -2.16
N ALA A 73 -23.23 14.54 -1.96
CA ALA A 73 -23.27 13.89 -0.66
C ALA A 73 -22.34 14.58 0.35
N ALA A 74 -21.13 14.98 -0.08
CA ALA A 74 -20.19 15.71 0.77
C ALA A 74 -20.76 17.07 1.23
N LEU A 75 -21.39 17.82 0.32
CA LEU A 75 -22.03 19.11 0.64
C LEU A 75 -23.20 18.95 1.61
N GLN A 76 -23.97 17.86 1.52
CA GLN A 76 -25.09 17.58 2.42
C GLN A 76 -24.64 17.12 3.82
N ALA A 77 -23.49 16.45 3.92
CA ALA A 77 -22.95 15.97 5.19
C ALA A 77 -22.17 17.04 5.97
N ALA A 78 -21.75 18.12 5.30
CA ALA A 78 -21.02 19.21 5.94
C ALA A 78 -21.92 19.98 6.93
N PRO A 79 -21.44 20.30 8.15
CA PRO A 79 -22.17 21.19 9.05
C PRO A 79 -22.34 22.56 8.39
N ALA A 80 -23.48 23.23 8.64
CA ALA A 80 -23.83 24.51 7.99
C ALA A 80 -22.70 25.56 8.05
N GLU A 81 -21.94 25.58 9.15
CA GLU A 81 -20.79 26.49 9.35
C GLU A 81 -19.58 26.21 8.45
N ALA A 82 -19.42 24.96 7.97
CA ALA A 82 -18.35 24.59 7.03
C ALA A 82 -18.69 24.97 5.59
N VAL A 83 -19.98 25.09 5.27
CA VAL A 83 -20.47 25.50 3.94
C VAL A 83 -20.15 26.97 3.66
N GLU A 84 -20.27 27.84 4.66
CA GLU A 84 -19.93 29.27 4.48
C GLU A 84 -18.43 29.50 4.26
N ARG A 85 -17.55 28.81 5.00
CA ARG A 85 -16.09 28.91 4.81
C ARG A 85 -15.58 28.33 3.48
N SER A 86 -16.29 27.38 2.89
CA SER A 86 -15.89 26.78 1.60
C SER A 86 -16.29 27.64 0.40
N SER A 87 -17.22 28.59 0.57
CA SER A 87 -17.65 29.49 -0.49
C SER A 87 -16.58 30.51 -0.92
N GLU A 88 -15.66 30.89 -0.02
CA GLU A 88 -14.56 31.84 -0.34
C GLU A 88 -13.37 31.17 -1.05
N VAL A 89 -13.23 29.85 -0.94
CA VAL A 89 -12.14 29.07 -1.58
C VAL A 89 -12.53 28.58 -3.00
N SER A 90 -13.77 28.81 -3.45
CA SER A 90 -14.38 28.03 -4.54
C SER A 90 -14.57 28.74 -5.90
N SER A 91 -14.01 29.94 -6.13
CA SER A 91 -14.11 30.57 -7.47
C SER A 91 -12.91 30.27 -8.38
N ALA A 92 -11.80 29.79 -7.84
CA ALA A 92 -10.62 29.44 -8.62
C ALA A 92 -10.56 27.92 -8.89
N SER A 93 -11.09 27.49 -10.03
CA SER A 93 -10.66 26.27 -10.74
C SER A 93 -11.08 24.92 -10.11
N TRP A 94 -12.37 24.75 -9.84
CA TRP A 94 -13.01 23.41 -9.74
C TRP A 94 -13.57 22.92 -11.08
N SER A 95 -13.54 23.76 -12.12
CA SER A 95 -13.93 23.40 -13.50
C SER A 95 -12.91 22.55 -14.24
N ASP A 96 -11.81 22.16 -13.58
CA ASP A 96 -10.89 21.16 -14.10
C ASP A 96 -11.37 19.78 -13.60
N PRO A 97 -12.07 18.97 -14.42
CA PRO A 97 -12.50 17.62 -14.06
C PRO A 97 -11.34 16.66 -13.70
N TRP A 98 -10.11 17.16 -13.78
CA TRP A 98 -8.86 16.47 -13.51
C TRP A 98 -8.29 16.72 -12.10
N LYS A 99 -8.78 17.73 -11.35
CA LYS A 99 -8.12 18.21 -10.11
C LYS A 99 -8.38 17.42 -8.83
N ALA A 100 -9.49 16.69 -8.74
CA ALA A 100 -9.76 15.80 -7.59
C ALA A 100 -9.54 14.31 -7.93
N SER A 101 -9.26 14.00 -9.20
CA SER A 101 -9.25 12.64 -9.75
C SER A 101 -7.87 11.98 -9.71
N THR A 102 -6.83 12.74 -9.33
CA THR A 102 -5.42 12.33 -9.39
C THR A 102 -4.74 12.46 -8.02
N TYR A 103 -5.40 12.00 -6.96
CA TYR A 103 -4.65 11.68 -5.76
C TYR A 103 -3.70 10.52 -6.10
N GLY A 104 -2.39 10.76 -5.95
CA GLY A 104 -1.34 9.88 -6.47
C GLY A 104 -1.54 8.42 -6.06
N GLU A 105 -1.39 7.50 -7.01
CA GLU A 105 -1.40 6.07 -6.69
C GLU A 105 -0.22 5.79 -5.77
N VAL A 106 -0.51 5.28 -4.57
CA VAL A 106 0.53 4.75 -3.69
C VAL A 106 1.08 3.49 -4.36
N THR A 107 2.33 3.58 -4.82
CA THR A 107 3.01 2.44 -5.44
C THR A 107 3.26 1.34 -4.40
N VAL A 108 3.49 0.11 -4.88
CA VAL A 108 3.87 -1.03 -4.02
C VAL A 108 5.07 -0.68 -3.13
N LEU A 109 6.06 -0.02 -3.73
CA LEU A 109 7.26 0.47 -3.05
C LEU A 109 6.92 1.55 -2.01
N GLY A 110 6.12 2.55 -2.38
CA GLY A 110 5.71 3.61 -1.45
C GLY A 110 4.99 3.05 -0.23
N LEU A 111 4.15 2.02 -0.43
CA LEU A 111 3.47 1.36 0.67
C LEU A 111 4.44 0.59 1.59
N ARG A 112 5.47 -0.06 1.04
CA ARG A 112 6.53 -0.71 1.83
C ARG A 112 7.29 0.27 2.72
N GLN A 113 7.63 1.42 2.17
CA GLN A 113 8.31 2.48 2.91
C GLN A 113 7.43 3.03 4.02
N LEU A 114 6.14 3.26 3.74
CA LEU A 114 5.17 3.64 4.77
C LEU A 114 5.06 2.55 5.86
N GLY A 115 5.00 1.27 5.46
CA GLY A 115 4.96 0.14 6.37
C GLY A 115 6.18 0.09 7.30
N ARG A 116 7.38 0.29 6.77
CA ARG A 116 8.61 0.40 7.57
C ARG A 116 8.57 1.59 8.53
N ALA A 117 8.15 2.77 8.05
CA ALA A 117 8.06 3.97 8.88
C ALA A 117 7.02 3.84 10.01
N LEU A 118 5.96 3.05 9.80
CA LEU A 118 4.91 2.76 10.78
C LEU A 118 5.20 1.51 11.63
N GLY A 119 6.32 0.82 11.40
CA GLY A 119 6.68 -0.41 12.11
C GLY A 119 5.77 -1.61 11.79
N LEU A 120 5.08 -1.62 10.65
CA LEU A 120 4.20 -2.74 10.23
C LEU A 120 4.97 -4.03 9.97
N ASP A 121 6.25 -3.92 9.63
CA ASP A 121 7.14 -5.04 9.34
C ASP A 121 8.02 -5.48 10.52
N GLU A 122 7.79 -4.94 11.72
CA GLU A 122 8.48 -5.39 12.93
C GLU A 122 7.93 -6.75 13.39
N SER A 123 8.82 -7.72 13.62
CA SER A 123 8.49 -9.03 14.17
C SER A 123 8.09 -9.00 15.66
N ASN A 124 8.48 -7.96 16.40
CA ASN A 124 8.45 -7.94 17.87
C ASN A 124 7.25 -7.17 18.43
N GLY A 125 6.38 -6.62 17.59
CA GLY A 125 5.27 -5.79 18.01
C GLY A 125 3.95 -6.53 18.19
N SER A 126 2.94 -5.85 18.74
CA SER A 126 1.60 -6.40 18.91
C SER A 126 1.01 -6.91 17.59
N THR A 127 0.53 -8.15 17.59
CA THR A 127 -0.28 -8.71 16.50
C THR A 127 -1.70 -8.14 16.56
N GLY A 128 -2.47 -8.30 15.49
CA GLY A 128 -3.88 -7.87 15.49
C GLY A 128 -4.12 -6.45 14.97
N LEU A 129 -3.18 -5.90 14.19
CA LEU A 129 -3.32 -4.58 13.60
C LEU A 129 -4.46 -4.57 12.57
N THR A 130 -5.25 -3.50 12.59
CA THR A 130 -6.22 -3.19 11.55
C THR A 130 -5.69 -2.04 10.70
N PHE A 131 -5.46 -2.32 9.42
CA PHE A 131 -5.08 -1.33 8.43
C PHE A 131 -6.33 -0.72 7.78
N MET A 132 -6.36 0.59 7.58
CA MET A 132 -7.47 1.28 6.92
C MET A 132 -6.95 2.21 5.83
N ASP A 133 -7.54 2.10 4.64
CA ASP A 133 -7.23 2.91 3.47
C ASP A 133 -8.46 3.73 3.07
N LEU A 134 -8.39 5.05 3.24
CA LEU A 134 -9.49 5.98 2.97
C LEU A 134 -9.32 6.59 1.58
N GLY A 135 -10.24 6.27 0.67
CA GLY A 135 -10.06 6.52 -0.76
C GLY A 135 -9.29 5.40 -1.44
N SER A 136 -9.63 4.15 -1.13
CA SER A 136 -8.85 2.98 -1.52
C SER A 136 -8.85 2.67 -3.02
N GLY A 137 -9.68 3.37 -3.81
CA GLY A 137 -9.85 3.14 -5.24
C GLY A 137 -10.25 1.69 -5.52
N VAL A 138 -9.39 0.98 -6.24
CA VAL A 138 -9.57 -0.44 -6.58
C VAL A 138 -9.07 -1.41 -5.49
N GLY A 139 -8.66 -0.91 -4.32
CA GLY A 139 -8.35 -1.71 -3.13
C GLY A 139 -6.96 -2.33 -3.08
N LYS A 140 -6.05 -1.95 -3.99
CA LYS A 140 -4.70 -2.53 -4.12
C LYS A 140 -3.85 -2.35 -2.86
N VAL A 141 -3.88 -1.15 -2.28
CA VAL A 141 -3.12 -0.80 -1.07
C VAL A 141 -3.59 -1.59 0.14
N ALA A 142 -4.90 -1.64 0.39
CA ALA A 142 -5.46 -2.47 1.46
C ALA A 142 -5.17 -3.96 1.26
N ALA A 143 -5.23 -4.47 0.02
CA ALA A 143 -4.91 -5.86 -0.29
C ALA A 143 -3.42 -6.17 -0.02
N GLN A 144 -2.51 -5.33 -0.50
CA GLN A 144 -1.07 -5.48 -0.22
C GLN A 144 -0.81 -5.47 1.29
N ALA A 145 -1.39 -4.52 2.03
CA ALA A 145 -1.17 -4.43 3.46
C ALA A 145 -1.59 -5.70 4.21
N PHE A 146 -2.72 -6.29 3.82
CA PHE A 146 -3.17 -7.56 4.38
C PHE A 146 -2.29 -8.74 3.98
N LEU A 147 -1.86 -8.82 2.72
CA LEU A 147 -1.07 -9.96 2.24
C LEU A 147 0.38 -9.93 2.74
N GLU A 148 0.95 -8.73 2.86
CA GLU A 148 2.38 -8.55 3.09
C GLU A 148 2.77 -8.60 4.57
N TRP A 149 1.99 -7.96 5.46
CA TRP A 149 2.41 -7.82 6.86
C TRP A 149 1.72 -8.81 7.80
N PRO A 150 2.48 -9.64 8.54
CA PRO A 150 1.91 -10.67 9.40
C PRO A 150 1.03 -10.08 10.50
N ARG A 151 1.44 -8.92 11.02
CA ARG A 151 0.75 -8.20 12.09
C ARG A 151 -0.59 -7.60 11.67
N VAL A 152 -0.79 -7.34 10.38
CA VAL A 152 -2.07 -6.86 9.84
C VAL A 152 -3.01 -8.05 9.70
N THR A 153 -3.94 -8.19 10.65
CA THR A 153 -4.95 -9.26 10.64
C THR A 153 -6.23 -8.85 9.92
N ARG A 154 -6.40 -7.55 9.70
CA ARG A 154 -7.53 -6.97 8.98
C ARG A 154 -7.06 -5.76 8.18
N ALA A 155 -7.49 -5.67 6.93
CA ALA A 155 -7.36 -4.46 6.13
C ALA A 155 -8.73 -4.04 5.60
N ILE A 156 -9.02 -2.74 5.63
CA ILE A 156 -10.30 -2.16 5.22
C ILE A 156 -10.01 -1.07 4.19
N GLY A 157 -10.47 -1.26 2.96
CA GLY A 157 -10.51 -0.21 1.94
C GLY A 157 -11.88 0.47 1.93
N VAL A 158 -11.90 1.80 2.04
CA VAL A 158 -13.11 2.63 1.94
C VAL A 158 -13.04 3.42 0.65
N GLU A 159 -14.03 3.25 -0.22
CA GLU A 159 -14.10 3.94 -1.52
C GLU A 159 -15.51 4.47 -1.77
N LEU A 160 -15.61 5.75 -2.16
CA LEU A 160 -16.90 6.43 -2.40
C LEU A 160 -17.43 6.20 -3.81
N SER A 161 -16.55 6.00 -4.79
CA SER A 161 -16.92 5.57 -6.14
C SER A 161 -17.39 4.11 -6.10
N ARG A 162 -18.68 3.91 -6.33
CA ARG A 162 -19.31 2.61 -6.55
C ARG A 162 -18.62 1.83 -7.65
N SER A 163 -18.23 2.47 -8.75
CA SER A 163 -17.56 1.78 -9.86
C SER A 163 -16.20 1.22 -9.43
N ARG A 164 -15.34 2.03 -8.81
CA ARG A 164 -14.03 1.59 -8.28
C ARG A 164 -14.18 0.57 -7.15
N ALA A 165 -15.13 0.77 -6.24
CA ALA A 165 -15.44 -0.18 -5.17
C ALA A 165 -15.96 -1.52 -5.70
N ALA A 166 -16.72 -1.53 -6.80
CA ALA A 166 -17.18 -2.76 -7.45
C ALA A 166 -16.01 -3.52 -8.06
N THR A 167 -15.10 -2.82 -8.75
CA THR A 167 -13.85 -3.41 -9.26
C THR A 167 -13.02 -3.98 -8.11
N ALA A 168 -12.82 -3.24 -7.02
CA ALA A 168 -12.10 -3.71 -5.84
C ALA A 168 -12.67 -5.02 -5.29
N ARG A 169 -13.99 -5.09 -5.10
CA ARG A 169 -14.68 -6.29 -4.62
C ARG A 169 -14.53 -7.47 -5.58
N LYS A 170 -14.68 -7.22 -6.89
CA LYS A 170 -14.54 -8.25 -7.92
C LYS A 170 -13.13 -8.86 -7.88
N VAL A 171 -12.10 -8.01 -8.00
CA VAL A 171 -10.70 -8.45 -8.04
C VAL A 171 -10.31 -9.15 -6.74
N TRP A 172 -10.69 -8.61 -5.58
CA TRP A 172 -10.42 -9.27 -4.31
C TRP A 172 -11.12 -10.64 -4.19
N SER A 173 -12.35 -10.77 -4.68
CA SER A 173 -13.06 -12.05 -4.72
C SER A 173 -12.32 -13.08 -5.59
N GLU A 174 -11.73 -12.65 -6.70
CA GLU A 174 -10.92 -13.50 -7.59
C GLU A 174 -9.66 -14.02 -6.88
N VAL A 175 -8.95 -13.15 -6.14
CA VAL A 175 -7.81 -13.54 -5.29
C VAL A 175 -8.21 -14.54 -4.20
N LEU A 176 -9.37 -14.33 -3.56
CA LEU A 176 -9.87 -15.26 -2.55
C LEU A 176 -10.21 -16.63 -3.16
N THR A 177 -10.79 -16.62 -4.36
CA THR A 177 -11.23 -17.83 -5.06
C THR A 177 -10.04 -18.64 -5.60
N SER A 178 -8.97 -17.97 -6.05
CA SER A 178 -7.74 -18.63 -6.49
C SER A 178 -6.99 -19.33 -5.35
N GLY A 179 -7.24 -18.94 -4.10
CA GLY A 179 -6.56 -19.47 -2.93
C GLY A 179 -5.22 -18.79 -2.62
N GLU A 180 -4.74 -17.87 -3.47
CA GLU A 180 -3.46 -17.18 -3.30
C GLU A 180 -3.39 -16.40 -2.00
N ALA A 181 -4.46 -15.69 -1.61
CA ALA A 181 -4.48 -14.97 -0.33
C ALA A 181 -4.28 -15.92 0.86
N ARG A 182 -4.92 -17.09 0.85
CA ARG A 182 -4.76 -18.08 1.92
C ARG A 182 -3.35 -18.65 1.94
N ARG A 183 -2.81 -18.99 0.76
CA ARG A 183 -1.46 -19.53 0.59
C ARG A 183 -0.40 -18.57 1.13
N LEU A 184 -0.43 -17.30 0.69
CA LEU A 184 0.49 -16.26 1.14
C LEU A 184 0.40 -16.04 2.66
N ARG A 185 -0.81 -15.92 3.22
CA ARG A 185 -0.98 -15.71 4.67
C ARG A 185 -0.53 -16.91 5.50
N ALA A 186 -0.71 -18.14 5.00
CA ALA A 186 -0.25 -19.34 5.68
C ALA A 186 1.29 -19.43 5.66
N SER A 187 1.91 -19.23 4.51
CA SER A 187 3.37 -19.21 4.37
C SER A 187 4.02 -18.14 5.25
N LEU A 188 3.41 -16.95 5.30
CA LEU A 188 3.85 -15.87 6.17
C LEU A 188 3.78 -16.24 7.66
N ALA A 189 2.70 -16.88 8.09
CA ALA A 189 2.54 -17.32 9.48
C ALA A 189 3.56 -18.41 9.87
N GLU A 190 3.84 -19.34 8.97
CA GLU A 190 4.85 -20.40 9.15
C GLU A 190 6.27 -19.81 9.26
N ALA A 191 6.62 -18.88 8.38
CA ALA A 191 7.92 -18.22 8.39
C ALA A 191 8.14 -17.43 9.69
N VAL A 192 7.16 -16.64 10.11
CA VAL A 192 7.23 -15.88 11.37
C VAL A 192 7.36 -16.81 12.59
N THR A 193 6.63 -17.93 12.61
CA THR A 193 6.71 -18.92 13.70
C THR A 193 8.10 -19.56 13.76
N THR A 194 8.70 -19.85 12.60
CA THR A 194 10.03 -20.46 12.51
C THR A 194 11.12 -19.52 13.04
N GLU A 195 11.07 -18.24 12.68
CA GLU A 195 12.05 -17.24 13.15
C GLU A 195 11.92 -16.97 14.66
N LEU A 196 10.68 -16.77 15.16
CA LEU A 196 10.45 -16.51 16.58
C LEU A 196 10.77 -17.72 17.46
N GLY A 197 10.47 -18.93 16.97
CA GLY A 197 10.81 -20.18 17.67
C GLY A 197 12.31 -20.44 17.75
N GLN A 198 13.10 -19.91 16.81
CA GLN A 198 14.57 -19.95 16.90
C GLN A 198 15.14 -18.94 17.88
N THR A 199 14.41 -17.86 18.20
CA THR A 199 14.92 -16.81 19.10
C THR A 199 14.80 -17.20 20.58
N GLU A 200 13.91 -18.13 20.95
CA GLU A 200 13.76 -18.63 22.33
C GLU A 200 14.80 -19.70 22.73
N TYR A 201 15.76 -20.06 21.86
CA TYR A 201 16.74 -21.12 22.15
C TYR A 201 18.18 -20.74 21.76
N SER A 202 18.71 -19.64 22.32
CA SER A 202 20.15 -19.53 22.62
C SER A 202 20.34 -19.95 24.07
N MET A 203 20.53 -21.26 24.29
CA MET A 203 20.80 -21.82 25.61
C MET A 203 22.27 -21.62 26.02
N ASP A 204 23.10 -21.07 25.12
CA ASP A 204 24.52 -20.79 25.35
C ASP A 204 24.78 -19.44 26.06
N ASP A 205 23.76 -18.58 26.22
CA ASP A 205 23.87 -17.35 27.04
C ASP A 205 23.44 -17.54 28.49
N VAL A 206 23.04 -18.76 28.90
CA VAL A 206 22.67 -19.07 30.29
C VAL A 206 23.87 -19.56 31.12
N ASP A 207 24.99 -19.92 30.49
CA ASP A 207 26.21 -20.37 31.19
C ASP A 207 27.33 -19.29 31.28
N ALA A 208 27.07 -18.06 30.85
CA ALA A 208 28.00 -16.93 30.99
C ALA A 208 27.60 -15.92 32.10
N ALA A 209 26.53 -16.19 32.84
CA ALA A 209 26.18 -15.48 34.06
C ALA A 209 26.11 -16.48 35.22
N LEU A 210 27.27 -16.65 35.85
CA LEU A 210 27.47 -17.16 37.21
C LEU A 210 26.33 -16.82 38.17
#